data_AF-A0A9W4SNY6-F1
#
_entry.id   AF-A0A9W4SNY6-F1
#
_cell.length_a   1.000
_cell.length_b   1.000
_cell.length_c   1.000
_cell.angle_alpha   90.00
_cell.angle_beta   90.00
_cell.angle_gamma   90.00
#
_symmetry.space_group_name_H-M   'P 1'
#
loop_
_entity.id
_entity.type
_entity.pdbx_description
1 polymer ?
#
loop_
_entity_poly.entity_id
_entity_poly.type
_entity_poly.pdbx_seq_one_letter_code
_entity_poly.pdbx_strand_id
1 'polypeptide(L)'
;MQVAHNLSEFQDGKERILVLKDSSILENEEEGDQLVSIQIEEQQRLKKNLENKKKKPIYTGYDDEEFNFGGGEISKKNILSHYDEEIEGNKQTGFMLGSDGTFQLNEDERRNEVAEKLKSRPISLSYDKMIEIKDYYTKEEAEVTFKKPKLTSVYT
;
A
#
# COMPACT_ATOMS: atom_id res chain seq x y z
N MET A 1 -1.55 3.26 -26.77
CA MET A 1 -2.92 2.97 -26.29
C MET A 1 -2.87 2.89 -24.78
N GLN A 2 -3.81 3.53 -24.10
CA GLN A 2 -3.88 3.55 -22.65
C GLN A 2 -4.99 2.63 -22.17
N VAL A 3 -4.79 1.87 -21.10
CA VAL A 3 -5.84 1.06 -20.46
C VAL A 3 -6.40 1.86 -19.30
N ALA A 4 -7.71 2.14 -19.31
CA ALA A 4 -8.39 2.97 -18.30
C ALA A 4 -8.85 2.15 -17.07
N HIS A 5 -8.00 1.23 -16.61
CA HIS A 5 -8.25 0.39 -15.44
C HIS A 5 -6.98 0.19 -14.63
N ASN A 6 -7.13 -0.06 -13.33
CA ASN A 6 -5.99 -0.35 -12.44
C ASN A 6 -5.43 -1.74 -12.69
N LEU A 7 -4.11 -1.88 -12.54
CA LEU A 7 -3.45 -3.18 -12.65
C LEU A 7 -3.98 -4.21 -11.63
N SER A 8 -4.38 -3.76 -10.44
CA SER A 8 -4.97 -4.63 -9.40
C SER A 8 -6.27 -5.30 -9.85
N GLU A 9 -7.04 -4.72 -10.77
CA GLU A 9 -8.30 -5.29 -11.26
C GLU A 9 -8.08 -6.48 -12.21
N PHE A 10 -6.85 -6.68 -12.67
CA PHE A 10 -6.45 -7.77 -13.56
C PHE A 10 -5.72 -8.92 -12.84
N GLN A 11 -5.47 -8.83 -11.53
CA GLN A 11 -4.71 -9.84 -10.77
C GLN A 11 -5.46 -11.17 -10.55
N ASP A 12 -6.73 -11.26 -10.97
CA ASP A 12 -7.59 -12.45 -10.82
C ASP A 12 -7.16 -13.65 -11.69
N GLY A 13 -6.12 -13.51 -12.53
CA GLY A 13 -5.64 -14.55 -13.45
C GLY A 13 -6.62 -14.89 -14.58
N LYS A 14 -7.62 -14.04 -14.80
CA LYS A 14 -8.63 -14.21 -15.85
C LYS A 14 -8.27 -13.34 -17.05
N GLU A 15 -8.27 -13.95 -18.23
CA GLU A 15 -8.20 -13.21 -19.49
C GLU A 15 -9.49 -12.40 -19.69
N ARG A 16 -9.35 -11.15 -20.12
CA ARG A 16 -10.47 -10.23 -20.35
C ARG A 16 -10.28 -9.54 -21.68
N ILE A 17 -11.39 -9.31 -22.38
CA ILE A 17 -11.40 -8.58 -23.64
C ILE A 17 -11.43 -7.09 -23.31
N LEU A 18 -10.55 -6.34 -23.97
CA LEU A 18 -10.49 -4.88 -23.94
C LEU A 18 -11.06 -4.33 -25.24
N VAL A 19 -11.89 -3.30 -25.12
CA VAL A 19 -12.57 -2.62 -26.23
C VAL A 19 -12.21 -1.14 -26.18
N LEU A 20 -12.15 -0.49 -27.35
CA LEU A 20 -11.92 0.94 -27.42
C LEU A 20 -13.07 1.70 -26.73
N LYS A 21 -12.72 2.63 -25.84
CA LYS A 21 -13.69 3.53 -25.19
C LYS A 21 -14.33 4.43 -26.24
N ASP A 22 -15.63 4.67 -26.12
CA ASP A 22 -16.32 5.70 -26.89
C ASP A 22 -15.93 7.08 -26.33
N SER A 23 -15.22 7.88 -27.11
CA SER A 23 -14.78 9.23 -26.75
C SER A 23 -15.01 10.21 -27.88
N SER A 24 -15.22 11.48 -27.53
CA SER A 24 -15.34 12.53 -28.53
C SER A 24 -13.99 12.77 -29.22
N ILE A 25 -14.00 13.27 -30.47
CA ILE A 25 -12.76 13.49 -31.24
C ILE A 25 -11.81 14.44 -30.49
N LEU A 26 -12.35 15.45 -29.81
CA LEU A 26 -11.56 16.43 -29.06
C LEU A 26 -10.90 15.79 -27.82
N GLU A 27 -11.63 14.92 -27.12
CA GLU A 27 -11.11 14.16 -25.97
C GLU A 27 -10.05 13.13 -26.42
N ASN A 28 -10.25 12.48 -27.57
CA ASN A 28 -9.29 11.54 -28.11
C ASN A 28 -7.99 12.24 -28.59
N GLU A 29 -8.08 13.45 -29.15
CA GLU A 29 -6.88 14.21 -29.54
C GLU A 29 -5.99 14.58 -28.34
N GLU A 30 -6.60 14.78 -27.16
CA GLU A 30 -5.90 15.10 -25.91
C GLU A 30 -5.40 13.86 -25.16
N GLU A 31 -6.26 12.86 -24.95
CA GLU A 31 -5.98 11.68 -24.11
C GLU A 31 -5.55 10.44 -24.90
N GLY A 32 -5.73 10.44 -26.22
CA GLY A 32 -5.45 9.32 -27.12
C GLY A 32 -6.44 8.15 -27.00
N ASP A 33 -6.14 7.07 -27.71
CA ASP A 33 -6.96 5.85 -27.71
C ASP A 33 -6.91 5.13 -26.35
N GLN A 34 -8.08 5.06 -25.70
CA GLN A 34 -8.29 4.38 -24.42
C GLN A 34 -8.98 3.03 -24.60
N LEU A 35 -8.51 2.04 -23.84
CA LEU A 35 -9.01 0.67 -23.78
C LEU A 35 -9.72 0.42 -22.45
N VAL A 36 -10.93 -0.13 -22.51
CA VAL A 36 -11.79 -0.42 -21.37
C VAL A 36 -12.28 -1.87 -21.44
N SER A 37 -12.41 -2.52 -20.29
CA SER A 37 -13.12 -3.79 -20.17
C SER A 37 -14.53 -3.51 -19.65
N ILE A 38 -15.53 -3.86 -20.46
CA ILE A 38 -16.96 -3.66 -20.14
C ILE A 38 -17.31 -4.31 -18.79
N GLN A 39 -16.78 -5.51 -18.51
CA GLN A 39 -17.06 -6.21 -17.26
C GLN A 39 -16.52 -5.46 -16.03
N ILE A 40 -15.32 -4.86 -16.13
CA ILE A 40 -14.74 -4.09 -15.02
C ILE A 40 -15.52 -2.80 -14.83
N GLU A 41 -15.83 -2.11 -15.93
CA GLU A 41 -16.61 -0.88 -15.90
C GLU A 41 -17.99 -1.08 -15.26
N GLU A 42 -18.70 -2.14 -15.61
CA GLU A 42 -19.98 -2.49 -14.99
C GLU A 42 -19.84 -2.75 -13.49
N GLN A 43 -18.80 -3.49 -13.08
CA GLN A 43 -18.52 -3.76 -11.67
C GLN A 43 -18.20 -2.48 -10.89
N GLN A 44 -17.34 -1.60 -11.44
CA GLN A 44 -16.99 -0.31 -10.85
C GLN A 44 -18.23 0.58 -10.72
N ARG A 45 -19.05 0.65 -11.78
CA ARG A 45 -20.31 1.42 -11.78
C ARG A 45 -21.29 0.90 -10.73
N LEU A 46 -21.43 -0.42 -10.60
CA LEU A 46 -22.26 -1.04 -9.57
C LEU A 46 -21.74 -0.70 -8.17
N LYS A 47 -20.44 -0.82 -7.93
CA LYS A 47 -19.80 -0.50 -6.66
C LYS A 47 -20.04 0.97 -6.28
N LYS A 48 -19.82 1.90 -7.22
CA LYS A 48 -20.08 3.33 -7.03
C LYS A 48 -21.56 3.60 -6.70
N ASN A 49 -22.48 2.95 -7.39
CA ASN A 49 -23.91 3.08 -7.09
C ASN A 49 -24.27 2.55 -5.69
N LEU A 50 -23.65 1.45 -5.26
CA LEU A 50 -23.85 0.93 -3.91
C LEU A 50 -23.25 1.85 -2.85
N GLU A 51 -22.08 2.43 -3.09
CA GLU A 51 -21.47 3.42 -2.20
C GLU A 51 -22.32 4.68 -2.10
N ASN A 52 -22.81 5.20 -3.22
CA ASN A 52 -23.73 6.34 -3.25
C ASN A 52 -25.03 6.05 -2.51
N LYS A 53 -25.55 4.82 -2.57
CA LYS A 53 -26.72 4.40 -1.79
C LYS A 53 -26.44 4.21 -0.30
N LYS A 54 -25.21 3.82 0.06
CA LYS A 54 -24.78 3.71 1.46
C LYS A 54 -24.50 5.08 2.08
N LYS A 55 -24.09 6.06 1.27
CA LYS A 55 -23.95 7.45 1.69
C LYS A 55 -25.31 7.95 2.18
N LYS A 56 -25.37 8.30 3.47
CA LYS A 56 -26.58 8.79 4.13
C LYS A 56 -27.04 10.12 3.49
N PRO A 57 -28.34 10.47 3.58
CA PRO A 57 -28.84 11.75 3.08
C PRO A 57 -28.14 12.94 3.74
N ILE A 58 -28.14 14.04 2.98
CA ILE A 58 -27.22 15.19 3.01
C ILE A 58 -27.09 15.89 4.36
N TYR A 59 -28.09 15.78 5.22
CA TYR A 59 -28.09 16.41 6.54
C TYR A 59 -29.38 15.96 7.22
N THR A 60 -29.28 15.33 8.38
CA THR A 60 -30.44 15.19 9.27
C THR A 60 -30.39 16.36 10.25
N GLY A 61 -31.50 16.99 10.61
CA GLY A 61 -31.51 18.09 11.61
C GLY A 61 -30.99 17.68 13.00
N TYR A 62 -30.63 16.40 13.18
CA TYR A 62 -29.94 15.85 14.34
C TYR A 62 -28.42 15.79 14.18
N ASP A 63 -27.89 16.12 12.99
CA ASP A 63 -26.45 16.24 12.71
C ASP A 63 -25.88 17.58 13.20
N ASP A 64 -26.74 18.49 13.67
CA ASP A 64 -26.34 19.77 14.25
C ASP A 64 -25.68 19.62 15.63
N GLU A 65 -24.68 20.46 15.87
CA GLU A 65 -23.95 20.54 17.15
C GLU A 65 -24.88 20.78 18.34
N GLU A 66 -26.07 21.36 18.11
CA GLU A 66 -27.11 21.63 19.13
C GLU A 66 -27.78 20.35 19.68
N PHE A 67 -27.80 19.25 18.92
CA PHE A 67 -28.38 17.96 19.36
C PHE A 67 -27.35 16.95 19.88
N ASN A 68 -26.05 17.19 19.68
CA ASN A 68 -24.96 16.37 20.22
C ASN A 68 -24.60 16.77 21.66
N PHE A 69 -25.57 16.74 22.57
CA PHE A 69 -25.39 17.07 23.99
C PHE A 69 -24.56 16.03 24.79
N GLY A 70 -23.89 15.09 24.12
CA GLY A 70 -23.33 13.88 24.73
C GLY A 70 -21.85 13.63 24.47
N GLY A 71 -20.98 14.64 24.63
CA GLY A 71 -19.54 14.46 24.92
C GLY A 71 -18.68 13.62 23.95
N GLY A 72 -19.19 13.27 22.77
CA GLY A 72 -18.44 12.58 21.73
C GLY A 72 -17.65 13.58 20.90
N GLU A 73 -16.36 13.30 20.71
CA GLU A 73 -15.40 14.09 19.94
C GLU A 73 -16.00 14.60 18.61
N ILE A 74 -16.30 15.90 18.53
CA ILE A 74 -16.85 16.55 17.34
C ILE A 74 -15.75 16.55 16.29
N SER A 75 -15.74 15.50 15.46
CA SER A 75 -15.02 15.50 14.20
C SER A 75 -15.64 16.60 13.36
N LYS A 76 -15.00 17.77 13.27
CA LYS A 76 -15.45 18.91 12.47
C LYS A 76 -15.69 18.41 11.05
N LYS A 77 -16.95 18.14 10.68
CA LYS A 77 -17.30 17.79 9.31
C LYS A 77 -16.90 19.00 8.47
N ASN A 78 -15.97 18.81 7.54
CA ASN A 78 -15.53 19.88 6.67
C ASN A 78 -16.77 20.38 5.91
N ILE A 79 -17.06 21.68 5.98
CA ILE A 79 -18.32 22.29 5.49
C ILE A 79 -18.59 21.98 4.01
N LEU A 80 -17.53 21.65 3.25
CA LEU A 80 -17.57 21.25 1.84
C LEU A 80 -17.00 19.84 1.55
N SER A 81 -17.05 18.92 2.52
CA SER A 81 -16.61 17.52 2.32
C SER A 81 -17.30 16.81 1.13
N HIS A 82 -18.49 17.26 0.73
CA HIS A 82 -19.20 16.78 -0.46
C HIS A 82 -18.59 17.25 -1.79
N TYR A 83 -17.99 18.43 -1.81
CA TYR A 83 -17.38 18.98 -3.01
C TYR A 83 -15.96 18.47 -3.21
N ASP A 84 -15.26 18.12 -2.12
CA ASP A 84 -13.95 17.48 -2.24
C ASP A 84 -14.03 16.18 -3.06
N GLU A 85 -15.08 15.35 -2.87
CA GLU A 85 -15.29 14.12 -3.65
C GLU A 85 -15.70 14.35 -5.12
N GLU A 86 -16.49 15.39 -5.42
CA GLU A 86 -16.91 15.69 -6.81
C GLU A 86 -15.83 16.44 -7.60
N ILE A 87 -15.08 17.33 -6.94
CA ILE A 87 -14.04 18.16 -7.57
C ILE A 87 -12.76 17.36 -7.80
N GLU A 88 -12.36 16.47 -6.88
CA GLU A 88 -11.17 15.64 -7.09
C GLU A 88 -11.40 14.57 -8.18
N GLY A 89 -12.67 14.26 -8.47
CA GLY A 89 -13.08 13.33 -9.52
C GLY A 89 -12.56 11.91 -9.28
N ASN A 90 -13.13 10.93 -9.99
CA ASN A 90 -12.49 9.62 -10.06
C ASN A 90 -11.18 9.82 -10.84
N LYS A 91 -10.04 9.87 -10.15
CA LYS A 91 -8.72 9.80 -10.78
C LYS A 91 -8.70 8.56 -11.65
N GLN A 92 -8.78 8.76 -12.96
CA GLN A 92 -8.66 7.72 -13.97
C GLN A 92 -7.25 7.15 -13.83
N THR A 93 -7.17 6.02 -13.15
CA THR A 93 -5.92 5.32 -12.87
C THR A 93 -5.78 4.29 -13.97
N GLY A 94 -4.81 4.51 -14.84
CA GLY A 94 -4.59 3.69 -16.03
C GLY A 94 -3.10 3.51 -16.31
N PHE A 95 -2.79 2.54 -17.16
CA PHE A 95 -1.42 2.24 -17.55
C PHE A 95 -1.30 2.20 -19.08
N MET A 96 -0.09 2.43 -19.59
CA MET A 96 0.18 2.38 -21.02
C MET A 96 0.48 0.96 -21.48
N LEU A 97 -0.15 0.55 -22.57
CA LEU A 97 0.11 -0.72 -23.24
C LEU A 97 1.08 -0.49 -24.42
N GLY A 98 2.19 -1.22 -24.39
CA GLY A 98 3.20 -1.25 -25.45
C GLY A 98 2.73 -2.03 -26.67
N SER A 99 3.45 -1.84 -27.79
CA SER A 99 3.15 -2.49 -29.07
C SER A 99 3.34 -4.01 -29.06
N ASP A 100 4.12 -4.52 -28.11
CA ASP A 100 4.37 -5.94 -27.86
C ASP A 100 3.36 -6.57 -26.87
N GLY A 101 2.36 -5.81 -26.43
CA GLY A 101 1.40 -6.24 -25.42
C GLY A 101 1.98 -6.26 -24.00
N THR A 102 3.19 -5.73 -23.80
CA THR A 102 3.75 -5.51 -22.46
C THR A 102 3.26 -4.19 -21.91
N PHE A 103 3.11 -4.10 -20.58
CA PHE A 103 2.85 -2.84 -19.90
C PHE A 103 4.13 -2.36 -19.25
N GLN A 104 4.42 -1.07 -19.37
CA GLN A 104 5.51 -0.45 -18.62
C GLN A 104 4.98 -0.02 -17.26
N LEU A 105 5.38 -0.72 -16.20
CA LEU A 105 5.23 -0.21 -14.84
C LEU A 105 6.05 1.06 -14.71
N ASN A 106 5.44 2.11 -14.17
CA ASN A 106 6.18 3.32 -13.84
C ASN A 106 7.31 2.93 -12.88
N GLU A 107 8.51 3.47 -13.12
CA GLU A 107 9.69 3.10 -12.34
C GLU A 107 9.49 3.35 -10.83
N ASP A 108 8.67 4.35 -10.50
CA ASP A 108 8.28 4.68 -9.14
C ASP A 108 7.40 3.61 -8.47
N GLU A 109 6.47 2.99 -9.20
CA GLU A 109 5.64 1.89 -8.68
C GLU A 109 6.49 0.66 -8.39
N ARG A 110 7.44 0.36 -9.28
CA ARG A 110 8.40 -0.73 -9.09
C ARG A 110 9.32 -0.47 -7.89
N ARG A 111 9.77 0.78 -7.69
CA ARG A 111 10.57 1.17 -6.50
C ARG A 111 9.77 1.02 -5.21
N ASN A 112 8.49 1.42 -5.21
CA ASN A 112 7.61 1.28 -4.05
C ASN A 112 7.38 -0.19 -3.69
N GLU A 113 7.15 -1.05 -4.67
CA GLU A 113 6.98 -2.50 -4.43
C GLU A 113 8.25 -3.13 -3.82
N VAL A 114 9.43 -2.72 -4.29
CA VAL A 114 10.72 -3.13 -3.73
C VAL A 114 10.90 -2.61 -2.30
N ALA A 115 10.54 -1.35 -2.04
CA ALA A 115 10.63 -0.74 -0.72
C ALA A 115 9.73 -1.45 0.31
N GLU A 116 8.50 -1.79 -0.06
CA GLU A 116 7.60 -2.57 0.81
C GLU A 116 8.14 -3.98 1.07
N LYS A 117 8.65 -4.66 0.04
CA LYS A 117 9.31 -5.98 0.20
C LYS A 117 10.52 -5.89 1.13
N LEU A 118 11.33 -4.85 1.04
CA LEU A 118 12.47 -4.63 1.94
C LEU A 118 12.03 -4.32 3.37
N LYS A 119 10.99 -3.50 3.56
CA LYS A 119 10.43 -3.16 4.88
C LYS A 119 9.85 -4.38 5.59
N SER A 120 9.25 -5.31 4.83
CA SER A 120 8.68 -6.54 5.37
C SER A 120 9.73 -7.58 5.82
N ARG A 121 11.00 -7.42 5.42
CA ARG A 121 12.09 -8.32 5.80
C ARG A 121 12.79 -7.77 7.05
N PRO A 122 12.61 -8.38 8.24
CA PRO A 122 13.35 -7.97 9.42
C PRO A 122 14.83 -8.30 9.23
N ILE A 123 15.65 -7.27 8.98
CA ILE A 123 17.11 -7.40 8.98
C ILE A 123 17.57 -7.21 10.43
N SER A 124 17.99 -8.30 11.08
CA SER A 124 18.66 -8.19 12.38
C SER A 124 20.09 -7.73 12.16
N LEU A 125 20.41 -6.51 12.59
CA LEU A 125 21.77 -6.00 12.66
C LEU A 125 22.49 -6.60 13.88
N SER A 126 22.81 -7.88 13.81
CA SER A 126 23.74 -8.53 14.73
C SER A 126 25.16 -8.31 14.20
N TYR A 127 25.83 -7.29 14.72
CA TYR A 127 27.26 -7.09 14.51
C TYR A 127 28.00 -7.49 15.79
N ASP A 128 29.17 -8.13 15.64
CA ASP A 128 30.09 -8.27 16.76
C ASP A 128 30.51 -6.86 17.18
N LYS A 129 30.12 -6.48 18.40
CA LYS A 129 30.52 -5.21 19.01
C LYS A 129 32.05 -5.18 19.00
N MET A 130 32.63 -4.14 18.42
CA MET A 130 34.09 -3.99 18.39
C MET A 130 34.65 -4.10 19.81
N ILE A 131 35.34 -5.21 20.07
CA ILE A 131 36.00 -5.45 21.35
C ILE A 131 37.33 -4.71 21.28
N GLU A 132 37.54 -3.78 22.21
CA GLU A 132 38.84 -3.11 22.35
C GLU A 132 39.91 -4.18 22.65
N ILE A 133 40.99 -4.16 21.88
CA ILE A 133 42.14 -5.03 22.13
C ILE A 133 42.75 -4.58 23.46
N LYS A 134 42.68 -5.45 24.48
CA LYS A 134 43.28 -5.21 25.80
C LYS A 134 44.41 -6.21 26.01
N ASP A 135 45.57 -5.68 26.40
CA ASP A 135 46.77 -6.49 26.69
C ASP A 135 46.64 -7.32 27.99
N TYR A 136 45.56 -7.13 28.74
CA TYR A 136 45.28 -7.84 30.00
C TYR A 136 43.84 -8.37 30.01
N TYR A 137 43.68 -9.59 30.54
CA TYR A 137 42.38 -10.23 30.70
C TYR A 137 41.46 -9.44 31.64
N THR A 138 40.19 -9.33 31.26
CA THR A 138 39.16 -8.77 32.14
C THR A 138 38.80 -9.75 33.26
N LYS A 139 38.27 -9.26 34.38
CA LYS A 139 37.94 -10.11 35.55
C LYS A 139 36.99 -11.25 35.20
N GLU A 140 36.05 -10.99 34.29
CA GLU A 140 35.06 -11.97 33.83
C GLU A 140 35.71 -13.12 33.03
N GLU A 141 36.71 -12.83 32.19
CA GLU A 141 37.44 -13.85 31.42
C GLU A 141 38.44 -14.64 32.27
N ALA A 142 39.05 -14.00 33.28
CA ALA A 142 39.98 -14.64 34.19
C ALA A 142 39.30 -15.71 35.07
N GLU A 143 38.07 -15.49 35.52
CA GLU A 143 37.36 -16.46 36.37
C GLU A 143 36.96 -17.76 35.65
N VAL A 144 36.78 -17.70 34.33
CA VAL A 144 36.40 -18.86 33.51
C VAL A 144 37.59 -19.78 33.22
N THR A 145 38.80 -19.22 33.12
CA THR A 145 39.99 -19.95 32.65
C THR A 145 40.76 -20.68 33.74
N PHE A 146 40.69 -20.24 35.00
CA PHE A 146 41.49 -20.81 36.10
C PHE A 146 40.67 -21.64 37.10
N LYS A 147 40.03 -22.74 36.67
CA LYS A 147 39.48 -23.74 37.60
C LYS A 147 40.42 -24.94 37.74
N LYS A 148 40.96 -25.17 38.94
CA LYS A 148 41.86 -26.30 39.24
C LYS A 148 41.12 -27.64 39.10
N PRO A 149 41.61 -28.62 38.32
CA PRO A 149 41.03 -29.95 38.27
C PRO A 149 41.33 -30.72 39.56
N LYS A 150 40.37 -31.55 40.02
CA LYS A 150 40.54 -32.43 41.19
C LYS A 150 41.26 -33.71 40.76
N LEU A 151 42.40 -34.03 41.38
CA LEU A 151 43.09 -35.31 41.19
C LEU A 151 42.38 -36.41 41.99
N THR A 152 41.92 -37.46 41.32
CA THR A 152 41.49 -38.71 41.96
C THR A 152 42.57 -39.75 41.72
N SER A 153 43.20 -40.22 42.81
CA SER A 153 44.19 -41.30 42.79
C SER A 153 43.45 -42.64 42.96
N VAL A 154 43.67 -43.59 42.05
CA VAL A 154 43.26 -44.98 42.24
C VAL A 154 44.43 -45.87 41.83
N TYR A 155 44.99 -46.59 42.82
CA TYR A 155 45.94 -47.68 42.66
C TYR A 155 45.21 -48.95 42.18
N THR A 156 45.80 -49.68 41.22
CA THR A 156 45.34 -50.99 40.73
C THR A 156 45.45 -52.09 41.77
#